data_AF-A0A839LCN3-F1
#
_entry.id   AF-A0A839LCN3-F1
#
_cell.length_a   1.000
_cell.length_b   1.000
_cell.length_c   1.000
_cell.angle_alpha   90.00
_cell.angle_beta   90.00
_cell.angle_gamma   90.00
#
_symmetry.space_group_name_H-M   'P 1'
#
loop_
_entity.id
_entity.type
_entity.pdbx_description
1 polymer ?
#
loop_
_entity_poly.entity_id
_entity_poly.type
_entity_poly.pdbx_seq_one_letter_code
_entity_poly.pdbx_strand_id
1 'polypeptide(L)'
;MQGRSGLAASVRSAISGTDDVHTFWQFECDEVGVQHPLLLSFVAFYLHSTFTLHAVDHQVKDDFFGINLTNKERDVLRWVVEGKTSWEIGRILYTSERTVKFHLKNVYAKLNVSNRAQAVAVVNRLRLI
;
A
#
# COMPACT_ATOMS: atom_id res chain seq x y z
N MET A 1 29.21 44.51 -11.19
CA MET A 1 28.34 43.45 -11.74
C MET A 1 28.96 42.12 -11.35
N GLN A 2 28.42 41.50 -10.29
CA GLN A 2 28.99 40.32 -9.63
C GLN A 2 28.70 39.06 -10.44
N GLY A 3 29.75 38.28 -10.73
CA GLY A 3 29.67 37.01 -11.43
C GLY A 3 29.22 35.87 -10.50
N ARG A 4 28.18 35.17 -10.94
CA ARG A 4 27.85 33.75 -10.74
C ARG A 4 28.72 32.97 -9.74
N SER A 5 28.16 32.61 -8.58
CA SER A 5 28.58 31.42 -7.83
C SER A 5 27.46 30.40 -7.89
N GLY A 6 27.48 29.57 -8.94
CA GLY A 6 26.57 28.45 -9.08
C GLY A 6 27.02 27.28 -8.20
N LEU A 7 26.06 26.62 -7.55
CA LEU A 7 26.04 25.20 -7.20
C LEU A 7 27.44 24.60 -6.91
N ALA A 8 27.91 24.70 -5.66
CA ALA A 8 29.27 24.29 -5.30
C ALA A 8 29.45 22.76 -5.25
N ALA A 9 28.43 21.99 -4.86
CA ALA A 9 28.41 20.53 -4.98
C ALA A 9 26.97 19.98 -4.87
N SER A 10 26.66 18.92 -5.62
CA SER A 10 25.44 18.15 -5.42
C SER A 10 25.75 16.66 -5.36
N VAL A 11 25.14 15.95 -4.41
CA VAL A 11 25.20 14.49 -4.35
C VAL A 11 23.81 13.97 -4.64
N ARG A 12 23.72 13.13 -5.68
CA ARG A 12 22.50 12.42 -6.04
C ARG A 12 22.62 10.96 -5.63
N SER A 13 21.60 10.45 -4.96
CA SER A 13 21.44 9.02 -4.70
C SER A 13 20.11 8.56 -5.26
N ALA A 14 20.16 7.50 -6.06
CA ALA A 14 19.00 6.81 -6.59
C ALA A 14 19.01 5.39 -6.00
N ILE A 15 17.93 5.02 -5.32
CA ILE A 15 17.78 3.68 -4.76
C ILE A 15 16.51 3.09 -5.37
N SER A 16 16.68 1.96 -6.06
CA SER A 16 15.59 1.16 -6.60
C SER A 16 15.21 0.11 -5.56
N GLY A 17 13.98 0.19 -5.05
CA GLY A 17 13.43 -0.86 -4.19
C GLY A 17 12.97 -2.08 -5.00
N THR A 18 12.56 -3.15 -4.31
CA THR A 18 11.97 -4.35 -4.92
C THR A 18 10.53 -4.15 -5.38
N ASP A 19 9.88 -3.06 -4.95
CA ASP A 19 8.44 -2.84 -5.05
C ASP A 19 8.09 -1.80 -6.13
N ASP A 20 8.92 -1.66 -7.17
CA ASP A 20 8.79 -0.68 -8.27
C ASP A 20 8.87 0.80 -7.83
N VAL A 21 9.19 1.06 -6.55
CA VAL A 21 9.39 2.41 -6.01
C VAL A 21 10.84 2.84 -6.17
N HIS A 22 11.04 3.92 -6.92
CA HIS A 22 12.32 4.60 -7.08
C HIS A 22 12.33 5.90 -6.29
N THR A 23 13.32 6.10 -5.41
CA THR A 23 13.49 7.38 -4.72
C THR A 23 14.74 8.08 -5.20
N PHE A 24 14.60 9.36 -5.52
CA PHE A 24 15.71 10.24 -5.88
C PHE A 24 15.88 11.28 -4.78
N TRP A 25 17.06 11.31 -4.18
CA TRP A 25 17.44 12.32 -3.19
C TRP A 25 18.54 13.19 -3.77
N GLN A 26 18.30 14.50 -3.77
CA GLN A 26 19.29 15.50 -4.16
C GLN A 26 19.60 16.36 -2.96
N PHE A 27 20.88 16.38 -2.58
CA PHE A 27 21.39 17.25 -1.53
C PHE A 27 22.27 18.31 -2.18
N GLU A 28 22.01 19.57 -1.86
CA GLU A 28 22.71 20.75 -2.37
C GLU A 28 23.48 21.41 -1.21
N CYS A 29 24.71 21.83 -1.48
CA CYS A 29 25.54 22.52 -0.51
C CYS A 29 26.20 23.74 -1.15
N ASP A 30 26.11 24.88 -0.46
CA ASP A 30 26.60 26.18 -0.92
C ASP A 30 28.11 26.36 -0.74
N GLU A 31 28.75 25.53 0.09
CA GLU A 31 30.18 25.58 0.38
C GLU A 31 30.92 24.33 -0.11
N VAL A 32 32.11 24.54 -0.69
CA VAL A 32 32.96 23.46 -1.24
C VAL A 32 33.52 22.61 -0.11
N GLY A 33 32.83 21.51 0.22
CA GLY A 33 33.38 20.50 1.13
C GLY A 33 32.32 19.66 1.83
N VAL A 34 31.84 18.60 1.18
CA VAL A 34 31.12 17.55 1.90
C VAL A 34 32.14 16.81 2.77
N GLN A 35 32.24 17.17 4.05
CA GLN A 35 33.23 16.59 4.97
C GLN A 35 33.01 15.09 5.20
N HIS A 36 31.77 14.60 5.01
CA HIS A 36 31.37 13.21 5.24
C HIS A 36 30.45 12.67 4.14
N PRO A 37 30.95 12.43 2.91
CA PRO A 37 30.12 11.98 1.78
C PRO A 37 29.53 10.58 1.99
N LEU A 38 30.21 9.73 2.79
CA LEU A 38 29.69 8.42 3.18
C LEU A 38 28.50 8.51 4.14
N LEU A 39 28.45 9.53 5.02
CA LEU A 39 27.30 9.70 5.91
C LEU A 39 26.03 10.01 5.11
N LEU A 40 26.18 10.73 3.99
CA LEU A 40 25.08 11.07 3.10
C LEU A 40 24.52 9.85 2.38
N SER A 41 25.35 8.86 2.02
CA SER A 41 24.87 7.60 1.44
C SER A 41 24.10 6.75 2.47
N PHE A 42 24.54 6.73 3.73
CA PHE A 42 23.77 6.12 4.82
C PHE A 42 22.43 6.81 5.03
N VAL A 43 22.41 8.15 5.12
CA VAL A 43 21.18 8.93 5.28
C VAL A 43 20.22 8.69 4.11
N ALA A 44 20.71 8.70 2.87
CA ALA A 44 19.89 8.43 1.69
C ALA A 44 19.25 7.02 1.74
N PHE A 45 19.94 6.01 2.25
CA PHE A 45 19.38 4.66 2.44
C PHE A 45 18.26 4.64 3.50
N TYR A 46 18.45 5.31 4.63
CA TYR A 46 17.41 5.41 5.67
C TYR A 46 16.20 6.23 5.21
N LEU A 47 16.44 7.30 4.44
CA LEU A 47 15.38 8.10 3.82
C LEU A 47 14.61 7.29 2.78
N HIS A 48 15.29 6.55 1.90
CA HIS A 48 14.63 5.62 0.98
C HIS A 48 13.80 4.59 1.74
N SER A 49 14.38 3.91 2.73
CA SER A 49 13.69 2.87 3.50
C SER A 49 12.46 3.41 4.22
N THR A 50 12.56 4.60 4.80
CA THR A 50 11.42 5.24 5.47
C THR A 50 10.37 5.67 4.45
N PHE A 51 10.79 6.27 3.34
CA PHE A 51 9.89 6.73 2.29
C PHE A 51 9.17 5.58 1.59
N THR A 52 9.86 4.49 1.24
CA THR A 52 9.23 3.30 0.63
C THR A 52 8.22 2.67 1.56
N LEU A 53 8.52 2.53 2.85
CA LEU A 53 7.54 2.03 3.82
C LEU A 53 6.27 2.90 3.88
N HIS A 54 6.38 4.23 3.76
CA HIS A 54 5.22 5.12 3.77
C HIS A 54 4.54 5.25 2.40
N ALA A 55 5.29 5.25 1.31
CA ALA A 55 4.80 5.40 -0.06
C ALA A 55 4.12 4.11 -0.54
N VAL A 56 4.65 2.94 -0.18
CA VAL A 56 3.99 1.64 -0.42
C VAL A 56 2.71 1.55 0.42
N ASP A 57 2.73 1.99 1.68
CA ASP A 57 1.51 2.06 2.50
C ASP A 57 0.47 3.02 1.88
N HIS A 58 0.90 4.15 1.30
CA HIS A 58 0.01 5.08 0.61
C HIS A 58 -0.54 4.51 -0.70
N GLN A 59 0.28 3.86 -1.52
CA GLN A 59 -0.15 3.26 -2.79
C GLN A 59 -1.12 2.08 -2.55
N VAL A 60 -0.84 1.25 -1.56
CA VAL A 60 -1.73 0.15 -1.15
C VAL A 60 -3.04 0.70 -0.57
N LYS A 61 -3.03 1.83 0.14
CA LYS A 61 -4.23 2.51 0.62
C LYS A 61 -5.02 3.20 -0.49
N ASP A 62 -4.37 3.83 -1.47
CA ASP A 62 -5.01 4.53 -2.59
C ASP A 62 -5.72 3.57 -3.56
N ASP A 63 -5.07 2.44 -3.89
CA ASP A 63 -5.73 1.36 -4.65
C ASP A 63 -6.98 0.84 -3.92
N PHE A 64 -7.04 1.03 -2.59
CA PHE A 64 -8.11 0.54 -1.73
C PHE A 64 -9.21 1.54 -1.36
N PHE A 65 -8.92 2.85 -1.32
CA PHE A 65 -9.98 3.87 -1.27
C PHE A 65 -10.92 3.78 -2.50
N GLY A 66 -10.49 3.08 -3.57
CA GLY A 66 -11.32 2.75 -4.72
C GLY A 66 -12.25 1.54 -4.57
N ILE A 67 -12.03 0.62 -3.62
CA ILE A 67 -12.82 -0.62 -3.52
C ILE A 67 -14.11 -0.36 -2.73
N ASN A 68 -15.13 0.09 -3.46
CA ASN A 68 -16.42 0.45 -2.90
C ASN A 68 -17.30 -0.79 -2.64
N LEU A 69 -17.11 -1.41 -1.46
CA LEU A 69 -18.00 -2.46 -0.96
C LEU A 69 -19.28 -1.84 -0.37
N THR A 70 -20.43 -2.40 -0.73
CA THR A 70 -21.69 -2.08 -0.08
C THR A 70 -21.69 -2.57 1.37
N ASN A 71 -22.57 -2.02 2.21
CA ASN A 71 -22.68 -2.44 3.61
C ASN A 71 -22.94 -3.95 3.74
N LYS A 72 -23.81 -4.52 2.89
CA LYS A 72 -24.10 -5.96 2.89
C LYS A 72 -22.93 -6.82 2.46
N GLU A 73 -22.15 -6.36 1.49
CA GLU A 73 -20.92 -7.05 1.07
C GLU A 73 -19.86 -7.03 2.16
N ARG A 74 -19.72 -5.91 2.89
CA ARG A 74 -18.83 -5.79 4.04
C ARG A 74 -19.24 -6.72 5.18
N ASP A 75 -20.54 -6.75 5.52
CA ASP A 75 -21.09 -7.64 6.55
C ASP A 75 -20.80 -9.11 6.22
N VAL A 76 -21.09 -9.52 4.98
CA VAL A 76 -20.82 -10.89 4.52
C VAL A 76 -19.34 -11.20 4.55
N LEU A 77 -18.48 -10.30 4.06
CA LEU A 77 -17.04 -10.49 4.02
C LEU A 77 -16.43 -10.61 5.42
N ARG A 78 -16.93 -9.84 6.40
CA ARG A 78 -16.50 -9.93 7.80
C ARG A 78 -16.66 -11.35 8.34
N TRP A 79 -17.84 -11.93 8.18
CA TRP A 79 -18.08 -13.30 8.64
C TRP A 79 -17.33 -14.35 7.83
N VAL A 80 -16.95 -14.03 6.58
CA VAL A 80 -16.09 -14.91 5.79
C VAL A 80 -14.69 -14.99 6.36
N VAL A 81 -14.12 -13.87 6.81
CA VAL A 81 -12.82 -13.80 7.50
C VAL A 81 -12.86 -14.56 8.83
N GLU A 82 -13.97 -14.47 9.56
CA GLU A 82 -14.24 -15.27 10.77
C GLU A 82 -14.47 -16.77 10.50
N GLY A 83 -14.35 -17.23 9.25
CA GLY A 83 -14.42 -18.64 8.89
C GLY A 83 -15.84 -19.21 8.73
N LYS A 84 -16.90 -18.39 8.74
CA LYS A 84 -18.30 -18.86 8.65
C LYS A 84 -18.71 -19.28 7.25
N THR A 85 -19.33 -20.45 7.11
CA THR A 85 -19.87 -20.93 5.82
C THR A 85 -20.98 -20.00 5.30
N SER A 86 -21.25 -20.01 3.99
CA SER A 86 -22.32 -19.18 3.41
C SER A 86 -23.70 -19.47 4.03
N TRP A 87 -23.92 -20.70 4.47
CA TRP A 87 -25.14 -21.10 5.17
C TRP A 87 -25.21 -20.46 6.57
N GLU A 88 -24.15 -20.56 7.36
CA GLU A 88 -24.08 -19.92 8.69
C GLU A 88 -24.21 -18.40 8.60
N ILE A 89 -23.55 -17.76 7.62
CA ILE A 89 -23.68 -16.33 7.36
C ILE A 89 -25.12 -15.96 7.04
N GLY A 90 -25.82 -16.78 6.25
CA GLY A 90 -27.24 -16.59 5.97
C GLY A 90 -28.08 -16.59 7.24
N ARG A 91 -27.79 -17.52 8.15
CA ARG A 91 -28.45 -17.58 9.48
C ARG A 91 -28.14 -16.35 10.33
N ILE A 92 -26.89 -15.89 10.35
CA ILE A 92 -26.46 -14.73 11.15
C ILE A 92 -27.07 -13.43 10.63
N LEU A 93 -27.12 -13.26 9.30
CA LEU A 93 -27.61 -12.04 8.64
C LEU A 93 -29.09 -12.09 8.27
N TYR A 94 -29.83 -13.12 8.72
CA TYR A 94 -31.24 -13.35 8.40
C TYR A 94 -31.52 -13.30 6.89
N THR A 95 -30.67 -13.95 6.10
CA THR A 95 -30.78 -14.02 4.64
C THR A 95 -30.54 -15.44 4.11
N SER A 96 -30.86 -15.68 2.84
CA SER A 96 -30.66 -17.00 2.24
C SER A 96 -29.19 -17.24 1.91
N GLU A 97 -28.73 -18.49 1.97
CA GLU A 97 -27.37 -18.88 1.51
C GLU A 97 -27.12 -18.42 0.07
N ARG A 98 -28.15 -18.47 -0.78
CA ARG A 98 -28.10 -17.99 -2.17
C ARG A 98 -27.77 -16.50 -2.23
N THR A 99 -28.38 -15.70 -1.37
CA THR A 99 -28.12 -14.26 -1.27
C THR A 99 -26.71 -13.98 -0.78
N VAL A 100 -26.20 -14.75 0.19
CA VAL A 100 -24.80 -14.65 0.63
C VAL A 100 -23.83 -14.95 -0.52
N LYS A 101 -24.08 -16.02 -1.28
CA LYS A 101 -23.27 -16.38 -2.46
C LYS A 101 -23.30 -15.28 -3.53
N PHE A 102 -24.44 -14.61 -3.72
CA PHE A 102 -24.55 -13.46 -4.61
C PHE A 102 -23.65 -12.30 -4.14
N HIS A 103 -23.72 -11.91 -2.86
CA HIS A 103 -22.84 -10.87 -2.32
C HIS A 103 -21.36 -11.25 -2.42
N LEU A 104 -21.01 -12.51 -2.15
CA LEU A 104 -19.62 -12.98 -2.29
C LEU A 104 -19.12 -12.93 -3.73
N LYS A 105 -19.96 -13.24 -4.71
CA LYS A 105 -19.58 -13.10 -6.13
C LYS A 105 -19.21 -11.65 -6.47
N ASN A 106 -19.99 -10.68 -5.97
CA ASN A 106 -19.70 -9.27 -6.19
C ASN A 106 -18.44 -8.83 -5.44
N VAL A 107 -18.25 -9.30 -4.21
CA VAL A 107 -17.01 -9.05 -3.44
C VAL A 107 -15.79 -9.58 -4.19
N TYR A 108 -15.85 -10.80 -4.72
CA TYR A 108 -14.74 -11.40 -5.46
C TYR A 108 -14.39 -10.60 -6.72
N ALA A 109 -15.40 -10.12 -7.44
CA ALA A 109 -15.19 -9.24 -8.58
C ALA A 109 -14.54 -7.91 -8.17
N LYS A 110 -15.01 -7.29 -7.07
CA LYS A 110 -14.48 -6.02 -6.56
C LYS A 110 -13.07 -6.13 -5.99
N LEU A 111 -12.72 -7.27 -5.39
CA LEU A 111 -11.38 -7.56 -4.87
C LEU A 111 -10.45 -8.17 -5.92
N ASN A 112 -10.93 -8.41 -7.14
CA ASN A 112 -10.20 -9.11 -8.20
C ASN A 112 -9.61 -10.46 -7.76
N VAL A 113 -10.41 -11.27 -7.06
CA VAL A 113 -10.03 -12.61 -6.58
C VAL A 113 -10.93 -13.68 -7.17
N SER A 114 -10.44 -14.90 -7.26
CA SER A 114 -11.18 -16.02 -7.85
C SER A 114 -11.87 -16.91 -6.80
N ASN A 115 -11.39 -16.89 -5.56
CA ASN A 115 -11.89 -17.80 -4.54
C ASN A 115 -11.90 -17.18 -3.13
N ARG A 116 -12.58 -17.90 -2.24
CA ARG A 116 -12.78 -17.50 -0.85
C ARG A 116 -11.48 -17.33 -0.06
N ALA A 117 -10.54 -18.25 -0.23
CA ALA A 117 -9.27 -18.21 0.49
C ALA A 117 -8.42 -17.00 0.05
N GLN A 118 -8.42 -16.70 -1.25
CA GLN A 118 -7.81 -15.47 -1.78
C GLN A 118 -8.48 -14.22 -1.23
N ALA A 119 -9.82 -14.19 -1.16
CA ALA A 119 -10.53 -13.07 -0.54
C ALA A 119 -10.10 -12.85 0.92
N VAL A 120 -10.00 -13.91 1.73
CA VAL A 120 -9.52 -13.84 3.12
C VAL A 120 -8.05 -13.38 3.19
N ALA A 121 -7.18 -13.93 2.33
CA ALA A 121 -5.77 -13.56 2.30
C ALA A 121 -5.58 -12.08 1.94
N VAL A 122 -6.33 -11.58 0.95
CA VAL A 122 -6.34 -10.16 0.56
C VAL A 122 -6.84 -9.30 1.71
N VAL A 123 -7.95 -9.67 2.36
CA VAL A 123 -8.48 -8.91 3.50
C VAL A 123 -7.50 -8.86 4.66
N ASN A 124 -6.85 -9.96 5.01
CA ASN A 124 -5.88 -10.00 6.10
C ASN A 124 -4.59 -9.24 5.77
N ARG A 125 -4.09 -9.35 4.53
CA ARG A 125 -2.93 -8.59 4.06
C ARG A 125 -3.17 -7.09 4.17
N LEU A 126 -4.40 -6.66 3.92
CA LEU A 126 -4.77 -5.26 3.74
C LEU A 126 -5.54 -4.66 4.92
N ARG A 127 -5.80 -5.44 5.98
CA ARG A 127 -6.47 -5.02 7.21
C ARG A 127 -7.81 -4.31 6.96
N LEU A 128 -8.66 -4.88 6.11
CA LEU A 128 -9.85 -4.21 5.59
C LEU A 128 -11.08 -4.18 6.50
N ILE A 129 -11.08 -4.88 7.64
CA ILE A 129 -12.27 -5.08 8.49
C ILE A 129 -11.88 -5.29 9.95
#